data_AF-A0A937W5A3-F1
#
_entry.id   AF-A0A937W5A3-F1
#
_cell.length_a   1.000
_cell.length_b   1.000
_cell.length_c   1.000
_cell.angle_alpha   90.00
_cell.angle_beta   90.00
_cell.angle_gamma   90.00
#
_symmetry.space_group_name_H-M   'P 1'
#
loop_
_entity.id
_entity.type
_entity.pdbx_description
1 polymer ?
#
loop_
_entity_poly.entity_id
_entity_poly.type
_entity_poly.pdbx_seq_one_letter_code
_entity_poly.pdbx_strand_id
1 'polypeptide(L)'
;MPLGHPVRLAEEVATLDNLAHGRLDLGIGRSSFPRVYEGYNISYAESRERFREYLEVMRGAWTQPRLSYTGTFYTCTDLEVLPKPYQQPHPPLHHAAATQDTFAAIGAMG
;
A
#
# COMPACT_ATOMS: atom_id res chain seq x y z
N MET A 1 -4.95 -2.12 -5.74
CA MET A 1 -4.01 -1.05 -5.33
C MET A 1 -2.65 -1.19 -6.03
N PRO A 2 -2.55 -0.90 -7.34
CA PRO A 2 -1.25 -0.39 -7.84
C PRO A 2 -1.34 0.76 -8.86
N LEU A 3 -2.49 1.44 -8.97
CA LEU A 3 -2.75 2.40 -10.05
C LEU A 3 -2.48 3.86 -9.67
N GLY A 4 -2.33 4.16 -8.38
CA GLY A 4 -1.97 5.49 -7.85
C GLY A 4 -0.54 5.53 -7.32
N HIS A 5 -0.11 6.65 -6.73
CA HIS A 5 1.18 6.75 -6.04
C HIS A 5 1.04 6.32 -4.56
N PRO A 6 1.89 5.43 -4.02
CA PRO A 6 1.75 4.90 -2.67
C PRO A 6 1.80 5.95 -1.56
N VAL A 7 2.65 6.97 -1.72
CA VAL A 7 2.73 8.11 -0.77
C VAL A 7 1.39 8.83 -0.65
N ARG A 8 0.70 9.07 -1.77
CA ARG A 8 -0.58 9.76 -1.76
C ARG A 8 -1.66 8.94 -1.05
N LEU A 9 -1.71 7.64 -1.30
CA LEU A 9 -2.66 6.78 -0.59
C LEU A 9 -2.32 6.70 0.91
N ALA A 10 -1.03 6.68 1.26
CA ALA A 10 -0.61 6.71 2.66
C ALA A 10 -1.13 7.95 3.40
N GLU A 11 -1.05 9.13 2.75
CA GLU A 11 -1.59 10.40 3.27
C GLU A 11 -3.12 10.38 3.40
N GLU A 12 -3.82 9.90 2.36
CA GLU A 12 -5.28 9.81 2.35
C GLU A 12 -5.80 8.85 3.45
N VAL A 13 -5.15 7.69 3.61
CA VAL A 13 -5.48 6.72 4.66
C VAL A 13 -5.20 7.29 6.04
N ALA A 14 -4.04 7.93 6.25
CA ALA A 14 -3.71 8.52 7.54
C ALA A 14 -4.70 9.64 7.91
N THR A 15 -5.09 10.46 6.94
CA THR A 15 -6.10 11.51 7.12
C THR A 15 -7.45 10.90 7.52
N LEU A 16 -7.91 9.88 6.78
CA LEU A 16 -9.16 9.20 7.07
C LEU A 16 -9.16 8.53 8.45
N ASP A 17 -8.05 7.89 8.82
CA ASP A 17 -7.89 7.25 10.12
C ASP A 17 -7.98 8.26 11.29
N ASN A 18 -7.37 9.44 11.12
CA ASN A 18 -7.49 10.54 12.08
C ASN A 18 -8.93 11.05 12.20
N LEU A 19 -9.63 11.24 11.07
CA LEU A 19 -11.03 11.65 11.06
C LEU A 19 -11.94 10.58 11.67
N ALA A 20 -11.59 9.31 11.49
CA ALA A 20 -12.33 8.17 12.03
C ALA A 20 -12.02 7.90 13.51
N HIS A 21 -11.00 8.55 14.09
CA HIS A 21 -10.47 8.27 15.43
C HIS A 21 -10.08 6.79 15.60
N GLY A 22 -9.36 6.24 14.62
CA GLY A 22 -8.84 4.88 14.71
C GLY A 22 -9.85 3.77 14.47
N ARG A 23 -10.89 4.06 13.70
CA ARG A 23 -11.94 3.08 13.33
C ARG A 23 -11.80 2.60 11.88
N LEU A 24 -10.62 2.76 11.29
CA LEU A 24 -10.38 2.40 9.89
C LEU A 24 -9.76 1.01 9.79
N ASP A 25 -10.44 0.10 9.10
CA ASP A 25 -9.86 -1.16 8.63
C ASP A 25 -9.53 -1.03 7.14
N LEU A 26 -8.25 -1.13 6.78
CA LEU A 26 -7.81 -0.93 5.41
C LEU A 26 -7.74 -2.26 4.64
N GLY A 27 -8.75 -2.49 3.80
CA GLY A 27 -8.74 -3.57 2.81
C GLY A 27 -7.76 -3.29 1.67
N ILE A 28 -6.73 -4.14 1.54
CA ILE A 28 -5.74 -4.08 0.46
C ILE A 28 -5.86 -5.29 -0.45
N GLY A 29 -5.65 -5.08 -1.74
CA GLY A 29 -5.73 -6.15 -2.71
C GLY A 29 -5.08 -5.84 -4.04
N ARG A 30 -4.57 -6.90 -4.65
CA ARG A 30 -4.11 -6.93 -6.04
C ARG A 30 -5.31 -7.31 -6.91
N SER A 31 -5.67 -6.43 -7.86
CA SER A 31 -6.75 -6.74 -8.80
C SER A 31 -6.32 -7.95 -9.63
N SER A 32 -7.23 -8.91 -9.83
CA SER A 32 -6.99 -10.08 -10.69
C SER A 32 -7.52 -9.90 -12.11
N PHE A 33 -7.95 -8.68 -12.46
CA PHE A 33 -8.49 -8.33 -13.78
C PHE A 33 -7.41 -7.61 -14.62
N PRO A 34 -6.79 -8.26 -15.62
CA PRO A 34 -5.72 -7.66 -16.43
C PRO A 34 -6.13 -6.37 -17.13
N ARG A 35 -7.39 -6.28 -17.60
CA ARG A 35 -7.96 -5.09 -18.26
C ARG A 35 -7.85 -3.82 -17.41
N VAL A 36 -7.88 -3.94 -16.08
CA VAL A 36 -7.71 -2.80 -15.17
C VAL A 36 -6.29 -2.26 -15.23
N TYR A 37 -5.28 -3.11 -15.43
CA TYR A 37 -3.88 -2.70 -15.56
C TYR A 37 -3.59 -2.13 -16.95
N GLU A 38 -4.16 -2.73 -17.99
CA GLU A 38 -4.06 -2.24 -19.38
C GLU A 38 -4.57 -0.79 -19.49
N GLY A 39 -5.68 -0.45 -18.81
CA GLY A 39 -6.21 0.92 -18.79
C GLY A 39 -5.25 1.97 -18.21
N TYR A 40 -4.23 1.54 -17.46
CA TYR A 40 -3.19 2.41 -16.90
C TYR A 40 -1.83 2.19 -17.56
N ASN A 41 -1.79 1.47 -18.70
CA ASN A 41 -0.56 1.11 -19.41
C ASN A 41 0.47 0.37 -18.54
N ILE A 42 0.00 -0.45 -17.58
CA ILE A 42 0.85 -1.26 -16.71
C ILE A 42 0.72 -2.73 -17.14
N SER A 43 1.85 -3.43 -17.27
CA SER A 43 1.83 -4.86 -17.51
C SER A 43 1.25 -5.61 -16.31
N TYR A 44 0.31 -6.51 -16.54
CA TYR A 44 -0.24 -7.34 -15.47
C TYR A 44 0.82 -8.23 -14.79
N ALA A 45 1.91 -8.57 -15.50
CA ALA A 45 3.04 -9.32 -14.93
C ALA A 45 3.73 -8.57 -13.78
N GLU A 46 3.77 -7.24 -13.85
CA GLU A 46 4.36 -6.37 -12.81
C GLU A 46 3.46 -6.23 -11.57
N SER A 47 2.20 -6.70 -11.64
CA SER A 47 1.19 -6.44 -10.61
C SER A 47 1.56 -6.89 -9.20
N ARG A 48 2.30 -7.99 -9.08
CA ARG A 48 2.72 -8.56 -7.79
C ARG A 48 3.83 -7.72 -7.15
N GLU A 49 4.86 -7.42 -7.93
CA GLU A 49 6.03 -6.68 -7.44
C GLU A 49 5.68 -5.22 -7.16
N ARG A 50 4.91 -4.56 -8.05
CA ARG A 50 4.33 -3.24 -7.79
C ARG A 50 3.54 -3.22 -6.49
N PHE A 51 2.67 -4.19 -6.24
CA PHE A 51 1.88 -4.25 -5.01
C PHE A 51 2.75 -4.42 -3.77
N ARG A 52 3.81 -5.24 -3.84
CA ARG A 52 4.78 -5.41 -2.75
C ARG A 52 5.48 -4.09 -2.42
N GLU A 53 6.07 -3.41 -3.41
CA GLU A 53 6.73 -2.11 -3.20
C GLU A 53 5.75 -1.07 -2.66
N TYR A 54 4.52 -1.07 -3.17
CA TYR A 54 3.46 -0.17 -2.73
C TYR A 54 3.24 -0.24 -1.22
N LEU A 55 3.13 -1.46 -0.68
CA LEU A 55 2.95 -1.68 0.76
C LEU A 55 4.19 -1.33 1.57
N GLU A 56 5.39 -1.55 1.04
CA GLU A 56 6.63 -1.12 1.70
C GLU A 56 6.70 0.40 1.83
N VAL A 57 6.40 1.12 0.75
CA VAL A 57 6.37 2.59 0.77
C VAL A 57 5.31 3.12 1.72
N MET A 58 4.09 2.57 1.71
CA MET A 58 3.03 3.00 2.63
C MET A 58 3.39 2.78 4.09
N ARG A 59 3.88 1.58 4.45
CA ARG A 59 4.30 1.28 5.82
C ARG A 59 5.47 2.17 6.25
N GLY A 60 6.44 2.38 5.37
CA GLY A 60 7.54 3.31 5.62
C GLY A 60 7.06 4.73 5.87
N ALA A 61 6.12 5.22 5.08
CA ALA A 61 5.55 6.55 5.20
C ALA A 61 4.85 6.78 6.55
N TRP A 62 4.18 5.77 7.09
CA TRP A 62 3.49 5.86 8.38
C TRP A 62 4.43 5.70 9.58
N THR A 63 5.40 4.80 9.48
CA THR A 63 6.25 4.40 10.62
C THR A 63 7.53 5.21 10.77
N GLN A 64 8.00 5.84 9.69
CA GLN A 64 9.23 6.63 9.72
C GLN A 64 8.92 8.13 9.74
N PRO A 65 9.73 8.95 10.44
CA PRO A 65 9.59 10.41 10.39
C PRO A 65 9.79 10.91 8.95
N ARG A 66 10.84 10.44 8.27
CA ARG A 66 11.10 10.72 6.84
C ARG A 66 11.45 9.42 6.13
N LEU A 67 10.97 9.27 4.91
CA LEU A 67 11.10 8.09 4.08
C LEU A 67 11.95 8.40 2.85
N SER A 68 12.99 7.60 2.65
CA SER A 68 13.67 7.45 1.37
C SER A 68 13.51 6.01 0.90
N TYR A 69 13.04 5.80 -0.32
CA TYR A 69 12.82 4.49 -0.92
C TYR A 69 13.24 4.52 -2.38
N THR A 70 13.95 3.49 -2.83
CA THR A 70 14.37 3.32 -4.23
C THR A 70 14.05 1.90 -4.65
N GLY A 71 12.89 1.73 -5.29
CA GLY A 71 12.44 0.47 -5.88
C GLY A 71 12.50 0.49 -7.40
N THR A 72 11.99 -0.57 -8.01
CA THR A 72 11.83 -0.68 -9.45
C THR A 72 10.68 0.19 -9.95
N PHE A 73 9.63 0.36 -9.16
CA PHE A 73 8.40 1.06 -9.58
C PHE A 73 8.18 2.39 -8.86
N TYR A 74 8.65 2.51 -7.62
CA TYR A 74 8.48 3.71 -6.82
C TYR A 74 9.82 4.20 -6.26
N THR A 75 10.04 5.50 -6.36
CA THR A 75 11.19 6.18 -5.75
C THR A 75 10.72 7.43 -5.04
N CYS A 76 11.18 7.62 -3.80
CA CYS A 76 11.02 8.87 -3.07
C CYS A 76 12.27 9.16 -2.25
N THR A 77 12.60 10.43 -2.10
CA THR A 77 13.79 10.86 -1.39
C THR A 77 13.38 11.83 -0.29
N ASP A 78 13.77 11.50 0.94
CA ASP A 78 13.67 12.40 2.09
C ASP A 78 12.27 12.99 2.30
N LEU A 79 11.25 12.14 2.13
CA LEU A 79 9.84 12.53 2.10
C LEU A 79 9.19 12.29 3.46
N GLU A 80 8.48 13.29 3.97
CA GLU A 80 7.68 13.17 5.19
C GLU A 80 6.18 13.19 4.84
N VAL A 81 5.47 12.11 5.19
CA VAL A 81 4.00 12.06 5.08
C VAL A 81 3.38 12.52 6.39
N LEU A 82 2.49 13.51 6.28
CA LEU A 82 1.65 14.03 7.36
C LEU A 82 0.19 14.13 6.90
N PRO A 83 -0.80 13.88 7.77
CA PRO A 83 -0.63 13.43 9.16
C PRO A 83 -0.10 11.99 9.25
N LYS A 84 0.41 11.58 10.41
CA LYS A 84 0.62 10.16 10.71
C LYS A 84 -0.71 9.52 11.09
N PRO A 85 -0.93 8.21 10.85
CA PRO A 85 -2.16 7.55 11.25
C PRO A 85 -2.42 7.69 12.76
N TYR A 86 -3.70 7.67 13.13
CA TYR A 86 -4.14 7.66 14.52
C TYR A 86 -3.81 6.31 15.18
N GLN A 87 -4.04 5.21 14.46
CA GLN A 87 -3.69 3.86 14.90
C GLN A 87 -2.19 3.59 14.71
N GLN A 88 -1.59 2.92 15.69
CA GLN A 88 -0.17 2.56 15.68
C GLN A 88 0.01 1.04 15.51
N PRO A 89 0.98 0.58 14.71
CA PRO A 89 1.90 1.37 13.88
C PRO A 89 1.27 1.96 12.60
N HIS A 90 0.07 1.49 12.24
CA HIS A 90 -0.78 1.95 11.14
C HIS A 90 -2.17 1.28 11.30
N PRO A 91 -3.19 1.67 10.51
CA PRO A 91 -4.48 0.99 10.53
C PRO A 91 -4.33 -0.51 10.16
N PRO A 92 -5.17 -1.41 10.70
CA PRO A 92 -5.19 -2.82 10.34
C PRO A 92 -5.25 -3.01 8.82
N LEU A 93 -4.30 -3.79 8.29
CA LEU A 93 -4.22 -4.11 6.87
C LEU A 93 -4.84 -5.49 6.63
N HIS A 94 -5.93 -5.53 5.86
CA HIS A 94 -6.59 -6.78 5.49
C HIS A 94 -6.31 -7.12 4.04
N HIS A 95 -5.56 -8.20 3.79
CA HIS A 95 -5.24 -8.62 2.45
C HIS A 95 -6.35 -9.50 1.84
N ALA A 96 -7.03 -9.00 0.83
CA ALA A 96 -7.99 -9.79 0.06
C ALA A 96 -7.25 -10.89 -0.72
N ALA A 97 -7.40 -12.15 -0.30
CA ALA A 97 -6.84 -13.31 -0.98
C ALA A 97 -7.82 -13.85 -2.02
N ALA A 98 -7.57 -13.58 -3.30
CA ALA A 98 -8.40 -14.09 -4.41
C ALA A 98 -7.78 -15.28 -5.17
N THR A 99 -6.53 -15.67 -4.86
CA THR A 99 -5.79 -16.72 -5.60
C THR A 99 -4.97 -17.61 -4.66
N GLN A 100 -4.74 -18.87 -5.04
CA GLN A 100 -4.05 -19.89 -4.22
C GLN A 100 -2.65 -19.46 -3.76
N ASP A 101 -1.90 -18.75 -4.61
CA ASP A 101 -0.58 -18.16 -4.29
C ASP A 101 -0.64 -17.08 -3.19
N THR A 102 -1.78 -16.43 -3.01
CA THR A 102 -1.95 -15.36 -2.03
C THR A 102 -2.03 -15.90 -0.61
N PHE A 103 -2.52 -17.12 -0.42
CA PHE A 103 -2.53 -17.76 0.90
C PHE A 103 -1.12 -18.00 1.45
N ALA A 104 -0.18 -18.43 0.60
CA ALA A 104 1.22 -18.63 0.99
C ALA A 104 1.91 -17.30 1.35
N ALA A 105 1.65 -16.23 0.58
CA ALA A 105 2.21 -14.92 0.86
C ALA A 105 1.64 -14.27 2.14
N ILE A 106 0.34 -14.44 2.41
CA ILE A 106 -0.30 -13.96 3.65
C ILE A 106 0.23 -14.72 4.87
N GLY A 107 0.40 -16.04 4.78
CA GLY A 107 0.94 -16.85 5.88
C GLY A 107 2.36 -16.45 6.30
N ALA A 108 3.12 -15.79 5.43
CA ALA A 108 4.45 -15.26 5.74
C ALA A 108 4.43 -13.82 6.30
N MET A 109 3.29 -13.13 6.29
CA MET A 109 3.16 -11.72 6.69
C MET A 109 2.55 -11.51 8.08
N GLY A 110 2.13 -12.58 8.77
CA GLY A 110 1.63 -12.55 10.16
C GLY A 110 0.14 -12.27 10.24
#